data_AF-A0A940AIH4-F1
#
_entry.id   AF-A0A940AIH4-F1
#
_cell.length_a   1.000
_cell.length_b   1.000
_cell.length_c   1.000
_cell.angle_alpha   90.00
_cell.angle_beta   90.00
_cell.angle_gamma   90.00
#
_symmetry.space_group_name_H-M   'P 1'
#
loop_
_entity.id
_entity.type
_entity.pdbx_description
1 polymer ?
#
loop_
_entity_poly.entity_id
_entity_poly.type
_entity_poly.pdbx_seq_one_letter_code
_entity_poly.pdbx_strand_id
1 'polypeptide(L)' 'YNRDKLLQAKQKYGRNIAIEEPGKLGCVLLTSEMPDKSAAEIVREFDLERLDDYFKRAAAHRQVHLPGRNGQG' A
#
# COMPACT_ATOMS: atom_id res chain seq x y z
N TYR A 1 -0.51 0.15 -9.26
CA TYR A 1 0.64 -0.57 -8.69
C TYR A 1 0.24 -1.84 -7.94
N ASN A 2 -0.72 -1.84 -7.01
CA ASN A 2 -0.95 -3.03 -6.14
C ASN A 2 -2.09 -3.99 -6.51
N ARG A 3 -3.01 -3.65 -7.44
CA ARG A 3 -4.19 -4.49 -7.73
C ARG A 3 -3.84 -5.94 -8.12
N ASP A 4 -2.95 -6.11 -9.09
CA ASP A 4 -2.58 -7.44 -9.58
C ASP A 4 -1.80 -8.23 -8.52
N LYS A 5 -0.95 -7.54 -7.74
CA LYS A 5 -0.19 -8.12 -6.63
C LYS A 5 -1.11 -8.63 -5.51
N LEU A 6 -2.15 -7.85 -5.16
CA LEU A 6 -3.18 -8.25 -4.19
C LEU A 6 -4.00 -9.46 -4.68
N LEU A 7 -4.31 -9.51 -5.97
CA LEU A 7 -4.99 -10.67 -6.56
C LEU A 7 -4.13 -11.92 -6.46
N GLN A 8 -2.84 -11.84 -6.79
CA GLN A 8 -1.90 -12.96 -6.66
C GLN A 8 -1.76 -13.43 -5.21
N ALA A 9 -1.67 -12.50 -4.25
CA ALA A 9 -1.61 -12.83 -2.83
C ALA A 9 -2.89 -13.55 -2.37
N LYS A 10 -4.07 -13.09 -2.83
CA LYS A 10 -5.35 -13.73 -2.51
C LYS A 10 -5.50 -15.11 -3.16
N GLN A 11 -4.98 -15.29 -4.37
CA GLN A 11 -4.94 -16.59 -5.04
C GLN A 11 -4.03 -17.58 -4.30
N LYS A 12 -2.86 -17.13 -3.82
CA LYS A 12 -1.90 -17.98 -3.11
C LYS A 12 -2.38 -18.38 -1.71
N TYR A 13 -2.92 -17.42 -0.95
CA TYR A 13 -3.22 -17.62 0.48
C TYR A 13 -4.71 -17.79 0.79
N GLY A 14 -5.60 -17.48 -0.16
CA GLY A 14 -7.03 -17.73 -0.03
C GLY A 14 -7.62 -17.10 1.24
N ARG A 15 -8.21 -17.94 2.09
CA ARG A 15 -8.84 -17.52 3.36
C ARG A 15 -7.85 -17.08 4.44
N ASN A 16 -6.56 -17.38 4.30
CA ASN A 16 -5.55 -17.08 5.32
C ASN A 16 -5.14 -15.60 5.38
N ILE A 17 -5.68 -14.79 4.46
CA ILE A 17 -5.54 -13.33 4.47
C ILE A 17 -6.91 -12.66 4.26
N ALA A 18 -7.13 -11.55 4.96
CA ALA A 18 -8.24 -10.64 4.72
C ALA A 18 -7.72 -9.39 4.00
N ILE A 19 -8.45 -8.96 2.96
CA ILE A 19 -8.18 -7.72 2.22
C ILE A 19 -9.47 -6.92 2.26
N GLU A 20 -9.43 -5.76 2.91
CA GLU A 20 -10.59 -4.90 3.10
C GLU A 20 -10.32 -3.51 2.54
N GLU A 21 -11.29 -2.90 1.85
CA GLU A 21 -11.19 -1.54 1.33
C GLU A 21 -11.93 -0.58 2.29
N PRO A 22 -11.23 0.21 3.13
CA PRO A 22 -11.85 1.06 4.14
C PRO A 22 -12.35 2.38 3.54
N GLY A 23 -13.29 2.31 2.59
CA GLY A 23 -14.03 3.49 2.11
C GLY A 23 -13.41 4.24 0.91
N LYS A 24 -12.95 3.52 -0.11
CA LYS A 24 -12.54 4.08 -1.42
C LYS A 24 -11.36 5.07 -1.38
N LEU A 25 -10.48 4.93 -0.41
CA LEU A 25 -9.29 5.79 -0.24
C LEU A 25 -8.10 5.41 -1.15
N GLY A 26 -8.28 4.42 -2.03
CA GLY A 26 -7.19 3.91 -2.87
C GLY A 26 -6.16 3.04 -2.13
N CYS A 27 -6.46 2.63 -0.90
CA CYS A 27 -5.68 1.70 -0.10
C CYS A 27 -6.56 0.57 0.44
N VAL A 28 -5.92 -0.50 0.92
CA VAL A 28 -6.58 -1.64 1.55
C VAL A 28 -5.93 -1.96 2.88
N LEU A 29 -6.71 -2.52 3.81
CA LEU A 29 -6.22 -3.18 5.00
C LEU A 29 -5.93 -4.65 4.66
N LEU A 30 -4.68 -5.08 4.89
CA LEU A 30 -4.26 -6.48 4.75
C LEU A 30 -4.01 -7.05 6.14
N THR A 31 -4.75 -8.10 6.49
CA THR A 31 -4.57 -8.87 7.72
C THR A 31 -4.10 -10.27 7.38
N SER A 32 -3.15 -10.81 8.14
CA SER A 32 -2.77 -12.21 8.06
C SER A 32 -3.32 -12.97 9.25
N GLU A 33 -3.92 -14.13 8.98
CA GLU A 33 -4.48 -15.02 10.00
C GLU A 33 -3.63 -16.29 10.19
N MET A 34 -2.42 -16.29 9.63
CA MET A 34 -1.49 -17.41 9.74
C MET A 34 -0.69 -17.31 11.06
N PRO A 35 -0.42 -18.43 11.74
CA PRO A 35 0.35 -18.42 12.99
C PRO A 35 1.84 -18.15 12.79
N ASP A 36 2.37 -18.39 11.58
CA ASP A 36 3.80 -18.41 11.25
C ASP A 36 4.21 -17.37 10.20
N LYS A 37 3.27 -16.56 9.71
CA LYS A 37 3.53 -15.55 8.68
C LYS A 37 2.73 -14.29 8.95
N SER A 38 3.42 -13.16 8.99
CA SER A 38 2.86 -11.83 9.25
C SER A 38 2.44 -11.11 7.96
N ALA A 39 1.53 -10.15 8.08
CA ALA A 39 1.16 -9.28 6.96
C ALA A 39 2.36 -8.50 6.38
N ALA A 40 3.34 -8.14 7.21
CA ALA A 40 4.56 -7.47 6.77
C ALA A 40 5.45 -8.37 5.89
N GLU A 41 5.52 -9.67 6.19
CA GLU A 41 6.22 -10.63 5.33
C GLU A 41 5.50 -10.80 4.00
N ILE A 42 4.17 -10.83 3.99
CA ILE A 42 3.38 -10.89 2.75
C ILE A 42 3.59 -9.63 1.91
N VAL A 43 3.63 -8.45 2.54
CA VAL A 43 3.96 -7.19 1.86
C VAL A 43 5.32 -7.26 1.18
N ARG A 44 6.35 -7.78 1.88
CA ARG A 44 7.69 -7.96 1.29
C ARG A 44 7.69 -8.99 0.17
N GLU A 45 7.03 -10.12 0.38
CA GLU A 45 6.98 -11.25 -0.56
C GLU A 45 6.37 -10.86 -1.91
N PHE A 46 5.31 -10.05 -1.88
CA PHE A 46 4.60 -9.60 -3.09
C PHE A 46 5.01 -8.20 -3.56
N ASP A 47 6.00 -7.59 -2.90
CA ASP A 47 6.43 -6.21 -3.19
C ASP A 47 5.23 -5.23 -3.21
N LEU A 48 4.37 -5.32 -2.18
CA LEU A 48 3.23 -4.43 -2.04
C LEU A 48 3.72 -3.05 -1.57
N GLU A 49 3.35 -1.99 -2.29
CA GLU A 49 3.66 -0.63 -1.84
C GLU A 49 2.85 -0.33 -0.57
N ARG A 50 3.53 0.02 0.53
CA ARG A 50 2.88 0.47 1.77
C ARG A 50 2.34 1.88 1.61
N LEU A 51 1.28 2.20 2.36
CA LEU A 51 0.66 3.52 2.33
C LEU A 51 1.63 4.65 2.70
N ASP A 52 2.49 4.44 3.70
CA ASP A 52 3.52 5.41 4.10
C ASP A 52 4.51 5.71 2.96
N ASP A 53 4.91 4.68 2.22
CA ASP A 53 5.87 4.80 1.13
C ASP A 53 5.25 5.47 -0.09
N TYR A 54 3.98 5.16 -0.38
CA TYR A 54 3.18 5.90 -1.35
C TYR A 54 3.14 7.39 -1.01
N PHE A 55 2.84 7.77 0.25
CA PHE A 55 2.78 9.17 0.63
C PHE A 55 4.13 9.87 0.53
N LYS A 56 5.23 9.22 0.93
CA LYS A 56 6.58 9.77 0.75
C LYS A 56 6.90 10.02 -0.73
N ARG A 57 6.62 9.03 -1.59
CA ARG A 57 6.84 9.13 -3.04
C ARG A 57 5.99 10.25 -3.66
N ALA A 58 4.71 10.32 -3.30
CA ALA A 58 3.80 11.35 -3.79
C ALA A 58 4.21 12.75 -3.33
N ALA A 59 4.62 12.91 -2.08
CA ALA A 59 5.12 14.18 -1.54
C ALA A 59 6.40 14.63 -2.25
N ALA A 60 7.37 13.72 -2.44
CA ALA A 60 8.59 14.02 -3.17
C ALA A 60 8.30 14.45 -4.62
N HIS A 61 7.45 13.71 -5.34
CA HIS A 61 7.02 14.08 -6.69
C HIS A 61 6.37 15.46 -6.73
N ARG A 62 5.50 15.77 -5.75
CA ARG A 62 4.88 17.11 -5.63
C ARG A 62 5.93 18.19 -5.42
N GLN A 63 6.91 17.99 -4.54
CA GLN A 63 7.97 18.98 -4.28
C GLN A 63 8.82 19.27 -5.52
N VAL A 64 9.10 18.27 -6.34
CA VAL A 64 9.90 18.44 -7.56
C VAL A 64 9.11 19.09 -8.69
N HIS A 65 7.77 18.95 -8.72
CA HIS A 65 6.97 19.35 -9.89
C HIS A 65 5.94 20.44 -9.64
N LEU A 66 5.65 20.80 -8.39
CA LEU A 66 4.94 22.02 -8.06
C LEU A 66 5.93 22.99 -7.39
N PRO A 67 6.32 24.09 -8.06
CA PRO A 67 7.04 25.14 -7.36
C PRO A 67 6.16 25.63 -6.21
N GLY A 68 6.73 25.69 -5.01
CA GLY A 68 6.05 26.27 -3.87
C GLY A 68 5.55 27.66 -4.23
N ARG A 69 4.30 27.97 -3.88
CA ARG A 69 3.87 29.37 -3.77
C ARG A 69 4.74 29.97 -2.67
N ASN A 70 5.87 30.55 -3.06
CA ASN A 70 6.69 31.35 -2.18
C ASN A 70 5.74 32.39 -1.57
N GLY A 71 5.67 32.42 -0.24
CA GLY A 71 5.04 33.51 0.47
C GLY A 71 5.74 34.80 0.05
N GLN A 72 5.04 35.59 -0.76
CA GLN A 72 5.17 37.04 -0.75
C GLN A 72 3.82 37.57 -0.25
N GLY A 73 3.87 38.36 0.81
CA GLY A 73 2.73 38.92 1.54
C GLY A 73 2.93 38.77 3.03
#